data_AF-A0A2X4EH65-F1
#
_entry.id   AF-A0A2X4EH65-F1
#
_cell.length_a   1.000
_cell.length_b   1.000
_cell.length_c   1.000
_cell.angle_alpha   90.00
_cell.angle_beta   90.00
_cell.angle_gamma   90.00
#
_symmetry.space_group_name_H-M   'P 1'
#
loop_
_entity.id
_entity.type
_entity.pdbx_description
1 polymer ?
#
loop_
_entity_poly.entity_id
_entity_poly.type
_entity_poly.pdbx_seq_one_letter_code
_entity_poly.pdbx_strand_id
1 'polypeptide(L)' 'MAEKTDLASAYRRLKSPNIKTKKRALKIIHEHKRSGKK' A
#
# COMPACT_ATOMS: atom_id res chain seq x y z
N MET A 1 -14.48 9.63 6.72
CA MET A 1 -13.00 9.75 6.70
C MET A 1 -12.47 8.84 5.61
N ALA A 2 -12.28 9.36 4.40
CA ALA A 2 -11.67 8.59 3.33
C ALA A 2 -10.22 8.32 3.73
N GLU A 3 -9.94 7.10 4.19
CA GLU A 3 -8.59 6.62 4.43
C GLU A 3 -7.85 6.68 3.09
N LYS A 4 -7.24 7.84 2.79
CA LYS A 4 -6.06 7.90 1.93
C LYS A 4 -5.14 6.85 2.52
N THR A 5 -5.08 5.69 1.88
CA THR A 5 -4.16 4.63 2.28
C THR A 5 -2.77 5.17 1.97
N ASP A 6 -2.23 5.89 2.95
CA ASP A 6 -1.03 6.67 2.78
C ASP A 6 0.09 5.75 2.30
N LEU A 7 0.77 6.15 1.21
CA LEU A 7 1.80 5.34 0.59
C LEU A 7 2.87 4.94 1.62
N ALA A 8 3.19 5.83 2.57
CA ALA A 8 4.11 5.53 3.66
C ALA A 8 3.59 4.40 4.56
N SER A 9 2.27 4.36 4.82
CA SER A 9 1.65 3.27 5.58
C SER A 9 1.68 1.94 4.84
N ALA A 10 1.54 1.94 3.51
CA ALA A 10 1.69 0.72 2.70
C ALA A 10 3.12 0.16 2.79
N TYR A 11 4.15 1.01 2.73
CA TYR A 11 5.54 0.58 2.92
C TYR A 11 5.83 0.00 4.31
N ARG A 12 5.18 0.51 5.37
CA ARG A 12 5.28 -0.11 6.70
C ARG A 12 4.61 -1.49 6.74
N ARG A 13 3.43 -1.63 6.14
CA ARG A 13 2.65 -2.88 6.10
C ARG A 13 3.31 -4.00 5.28
N LEU A 14 4.20 -3.66 4.34
CA LEU A 14 5.05 -4.63 3.63
C LEU A 14 5.92 -5.49 4.57
N LYS A 15 6.30 -4.95 5.73
CA LYS A 15 7.11 -5.68 6.73
C LYS A 15 6.27 -6.55 7.69
N SER A 16 4.94 -6.57 7.52
CA SER A 16 4.07 -7.38 8.38
C SER A 16 4.23 -8.89 8.10
N PRO A 17 4.19 -9.74 9.15
CA PRO A 17 4.18 -11.19 8.99
C PRO A 17 2.86 -11.70 8.38
N ASN A 18 1.79 -10.91 8.41
CA ASN A 18 0.50 -11.32 7.87
C ASN A 18 0.45 -11.18 6.33
N ILE A 19 0.25 -12.31 5.66
CA ILE A 19 0.20 -12.38 4.20
C ILE A 19 -0.92 -11.53 3.58
N LYS A 20 -2.10 -11.44 4.22
CA LYS A 20 -3.23 -10.63 3.71
C LYS A 20 -2.88 -9.14 3.76
N THR A 21 -2.21 -8.72 4.83
CA THR A 21 -1.73 -7.34 5.02
C THR A 21 -0.66 -6.98 3.98
N LYS A 22 0.29 -7.88 3.73
CA LYS A 22 1.34 -7.71 2.71
C LYS A 22 0.75 -7.61 1.29
N LYS A 23 -0.23 -8.47 0.95
CA LYS A 23 -0.95 -8.43 -0.34
C LYS A 23 -1.70 -7.12 -0.56
N ARG A 24 -2.40 -6.62 0.47
CA ARG A 24 -3.07 -5.30 0.41
C ARG A 24 -2.07 -4.15 0.22
N ALA A 25 -0.94 -4.18 0.93
CA ALA A 25 0.11 -3.17 0.78
C ALA A 25 0.69 -3.16 -0.64
N LEU A 26 0.98 -4.33 -1.21
CA LEU A 26 1.46 -4.46 -2.58
C LEU A 26 0.46 -3.90 -3.59
N LYS A 27 -0.84 -4.19 -3.42
CA LYS A 27 -1.90 -3.64 -4.29
C LYS A 27 -1.88 -2.10 -4.30
N ILE A 28 -1.84 -1.48 -3.12
CA ILE A 28 -1.81 -0.01 -2.98
C ILE A 28 -0.57 0.59 -3.65
N ILE A 29 0.61 -0.02 -3.44
CA ILE A 29 1.86 0.44 -4.05
C ILE A 29 1.81 0.31 -5.57
N HIS A 30 1.28 -0.79 -6.09
CA HIS A 30 1.16 -1.02 -7.53
C HIS A 30 0.15 -0.09 -8.18
N GLU A 31 -1.00 0.13 -7.53
CA GLU A 31 -2.00 1.11 -7.96
C GLU A 31 -1.37 2.51 -8.01
N HIS A 32 -0.67 2.93 -6.95
CA HIS A 32 0.01 4.22 -6.91
C HIS A 32 1.06 4.37 -8.02
N LYS A 33 1.90 3.35 -8.25
CA LYS A 33 2.89 3.33 -9.35
C LYS A 33 2.23 3.39 -10.73
N ARG A 34 1.13 2.66 -10.93
CA ARG A 34 0.38 2.62 -12.20
C ARG A 34 -0.37 3.92 -12.47
N SER A 35 -0.82 4.62 -11.43
CA SER A 35 -1.52 5.90 -11.54
C SER A 35 -0.62 7.07 -11.98
N GLY A 36 0.69 6.89 -12.13
CA GLY A 36 1.59 7.87 -12.75
C GLY A 36 1.67 9.24 -12.06
N LYS A 37 1.09 9.39 -10.86
CA LYS A 37 1.25 10.57 -10.02
C LYS A 37 2.66 10.54 -9.43
N LYS A 38 3.61 11.08 -10.19
CA LYS A 38 4.86 11.64 -9.65
C LYS A 38 4.53 12.80 -8.73
#